data_AF-A0A8I1IQ80-F1
#
_entry.id   AF-A0A8I1IQ80-F1
#
_cell.length_a   1.000
_cell.length_b   1.000
_cell.length_c   1.000
_cell.angle_alpha   90.00
_cell.angle_beta   90.00
_cell.angle_gamma   90.00
#
_symmetry.space_group_name_H-M   'P 1'
#
loop_
_entity.id
_entity.type
_entity.pdbx_description
1 polymer ?
#
loop_
_entity_poly.entity_id
_entity_poly.type
_entity_poly.pdbx_seq_one_letter_code
_entity_poly.pdbx_strand_id
1 'polypeptide(L)'
;MDDTAPPGPGGLRAAIFDTDGVITDTAEAHFRAWKAVFDTFLRSRGAPGEFTRADYLAQVDGVPRLDGVRGFLAGRGITLPEGAEGDDGLDTVRGLATVKNQRFTDWLAENRVPVFEDTLALIAALTSDGIAVGVFSSSRNAPAVLDSAGVRGLFGAMVDGQLAAELGLEPKPAPGPLIECARRLGAAPAETAVFEDATSGTQAGAAGRFGLVVGVNRQTGAARARQHHALRAAGADIVAHDMRQLVLPGGGLRSLARLPAAPRRHGAMRAVTGGRPVAVFLDYDGTLSPIVTDYRKAGLPAPTRAALAALAARVPVAIISGRDRADVASRVGLDDIYYAGSHGFDIAGPGGLTETPEAGAAALAAIATAGPALEAAVAAIPGARVEPKKFSIAVHYREVAPDDVPAVEAAADDVAAVHPALRAGRGKKVIELQPRADWDKGRAVAWLLHNTPMGAGAPLPVYLGDDLTDEDAFAALSGIGLGVAVQGAEDRVTLADFGVPDTDAVREVLAALTPRD
;
A
#
# COMPACT_ATOMS: atom_id res chain seq x y z
N MET A 1 -1.15 20.67 -31.61
CA MET A 1 0.13 20.11 -32.05
C MET A 1 0.63 19.31 -30.88
N ASP A 2 0.37 18.01 -30.96
CA ASP A 2 0.69 17.00 -29.95
C ASP A 2 2.20 16.76 -30.00
N ASP A 3 2.89 17.12 -28.93
CA ASP A 3 4.30 16.79 -28.69
C ASP A 3 4.42 16.23 -27.28
N THR A 4 3.56 15.26 -26.94
CA THR A 4 3.72 14.51 -25.70
C THR A 4 4.73 13.40 -25.97
N ALA A 5 5.93 13.54 -25.41
CA ALA A 5 6.88 12.43 -25.32
C ALA A 5 6.16 11.14 -24.88
N PRO A 6 6.51 9.98 -25.46
CA PRO A 6 5.86 8.73 -25.12
C PRO A 6 5.91 8.51 -23.61
N PRO A 7 4.87 7.92 -23.00
CA PRO A 7 4.88 7.64 -21.57
C PRO A 7 6.07 6.74 -21.23
N GLY A 8 6.71 7.02 -20.10
CA GLY A 8 7.80 6.21 -19.57
C GLY A 8 7.29 4.86 -19.03
N PRO A 9 8.20 4.05 -18.46
CA PRO A 9 7.88 2.73 -17.90
C PRO A 9 6.68 2.77 -16.94
N GLY A 10 5.79 1.79 -17.05
CA GLY A 10 4.54 1.75 -16.27
C GLY A 10 3.53 2.84 -16.66
N GLY A 11 3.66 3.46 -17.83
CA GLY A 11 2.78 4.54 -18.27
C GLY A 11 3.10 5.91 -17.66
N LEU A 12 4.20 6.04 -16.92
CA LEU A 12 4.51 7.21 -16.11
C LEU A 12 5.33 8.26 -16.87
N ARG A 13 4.95 9.53 -16.71
CA ARG A 13 5.69 10.71 -17.22
C ARG A 13 6.24 11.57 -16.11
N ALA A 14 5.66 11.50 -14.92
CA ALA A 14 6.15 12.21 -13.75
C ALA A 14 6.12 11.38 -12.46
N ALA A 15 6.89 11.80 -11.47
CA ALA A 15 6.92 11.26 -10.12
C ALA A 15 7.04 12.39 -9.09
N ILE A 16 6.18 12.38 -8.09
CA ILE A 16 6.12 13.39 -7.03
C ILE A 16 6.44 12.73 -5.69
N PHE A 17 7.36 13.32 -4.96
CA PHE A 17 7.83 12.79 -3.68
C PHE A 17 7.43 13.72 -2.53
N ASP A 18 6.91 13.18 -1.43
CA ASP A 18 6.87 13.95 -0.19
C ASP A 18 8.29 14.29 0.27
N THR A 19 8.44 15.34 1.06
CA THR A 19 9.75 15.77 1.57
C THR A 19 10.16 14.96 2.79
N ASP A 20 9.30 14.96 3.82
CA ASP A 20 9.62 14.40 5.13
C ASP A 20 9.32 12.89 5.11
N GLY A 21 10.20 12.05 5.65
CA GLY A 21 9.98 10.59 5.70
C GLY A 21 10.11 9.85 4.35
N VAL A 22 10.04 10.57 3.23
CA VAL A 22 10.29 10.04 1.88
C VAL A 22 11.68 10.42 1.38
N ILE A 23 11.98 11.71 1.15
CA ILE A 23 13.30 12.15 0.68
C ILE A 23 14.27 12.33 1.85
N THR A 24 13.80 12.94 2.93
CA THR A 24 14.64 13.42 4.04
C THR A 24 14.25 12.78 5.38
N ASP A 25 15.25 12.42 6.18
CA ASP A 25 15.04 11.94 7.56
C ASP A 25 15.08 13.13 8.52
N THR A 26 13.92 13.78 8.68
CA THR A 26 13.73 14.94 9.55
C THR A 26 13.11 14.56 10.90
N ALA A 27 12.80 13.29 11.12
CA ALA A 27 12.04 12.84 12.30
C ALA A 27 12.72 13.21 13.62
N GLU A 28 14.05 13.05 13.69
CA GLU A 28 14.82 13.42 14.89
C GLU A 28 14.87 14.94 15.11
N ALA A 29 14.98 15.72 14.03
CA ALA A 29 14.96 17.19 14.11
C ALA A 29 13.59 17.70 14.57
N HIS A 30 12.51 17.12 14.06
CA HIS A 30 11.15 17.41 14.50
C HIS A 30 10.94 17.04 15.96
N PHE A 31 11.36 15.85 16.39
CA PHE A 31 11.28 15.41 17.77
C PHE A 31 12.01 16.37 18.72
N ARG A 32 13.25 16.76 18.39
CA ARG A 32 14.04 17.70 19.21
C ARG A 32 13.38 19.07 19.32
N ALA A 33 12.89 19.61 18.22
CA ALA A 33 12.21 20.91 18.22
C ALA A 33 10.94 20.87 19.09
N TRP A 34 10.13 19.82 18.97
CA TRP A 34 8.95 19.64 19.82
C TRP A 34 9.30 19.44 21.29
N LYS A 35 10.28 18.58 21.59
CA LYS A 35 10.74 18.34 22.97
C LYS A 35 11.20 19.63 23.62
N ALA A 36 12.00 20.44 22.92
CA ALA A 36 12.47 21.72 23.45
C ALA A 36 11.31 22.66 23.81
N VAL A 37 10.29 22.75 22.95
CA VAL A 37 9.12 23.61 23.19
C VAL A 37 8.24 23.08 24.32
N PHE A 38 7.82 21.82 24.25
CA PHE A 38 6.92 21.24 25.24
C PHE A 38 7.55 21.12 26.61
N ASP A 39 8.83 20.73 26.71
CA ASP A 39 9.50 20.67 28.01
C ASP A 39 9.65 22.07 28.62
N THR A 40 9.89 23.09 27.80
CA THR A 40 9.95 24.49 28.27
C THR A 40 8.58 24.95 28.76
N PHE A 41 7.52 24.65 28.01
CA PHE A 41 6.14 24.95 28.39
C PHE A 41 5.71 24.23 29.68
N LEU A 42 6.00 22.94 29.83
CA LEU A 42 5.65 22.18 31.03
C LEU A 42 6.39 22.74 32.26
N ARG A 43 7.69 23.01 32.12
CA ARG A 43 8.48 23.63 33.19
C ARG A 43 7.96 25.00 33.59
N SER A 44 7.58 25.86 32.64
CA SER A 44 7.09 27.21 32.95
C SER A 44 5.76 27.18 33.73
N ARG A 45 4.98 26.10 33.60
CA ARG A 45 3.72 25.90 34.34
C ARG A 45 3.84 25.00 35.57
N GLY A 46 5.06 24.55 35.91
CA GLY A 46 5.28 23.61 37.01
C GLY A 46 4.57 22.26 36.81
N ALA A 47 4.24 21.90 35.56
CA ALA A 47 3.60 20.65 35.24
C ALA A 47 4.63 19.50 35.26
N PRO A 48 4.30 18.33 35.85
CA PRO A 48 5.24 17.21 35.95
C PRO A 48 5.44 16.51 34.59
N GLY A 49 6.63 15.90 34.44
CA GLY A 49 6.99 15.07 33.30
C GLY A 49 7.61 15.84 32.13
N GLU A 50 7.92 15.11 31.08
CA GLU A 50 8.57 15.62 29.86
C GLU A 50 7.83 15.14 28.62
N PHE A 51 8.09 15.77 27.48
CA PHE A 51 7.74 15.24 26.18
C PHE A 51 8.71 14.12 25.79
N THR A 52 8.16 12.94 25.51
CA THR A 52 8.90 11.72 25.22
C THR A 52 8.75 11.32 23.75
N ARG A 53 9.58 10.37 23.30
CA ARG A 53 9.43 9.80 21.94
C ARG A 53 8.09 9.08 21.76
N ALA A 54 7.56 8.49 22.84
CA ALA A 54 6.25 7.87 22.83
C ALA A 54 5.14 8.91 22.61
N ASP A 55 5.21 10.07 23.28
CA ASP A 55 4.27 11.17 23.05
C ASP A 55 4.34 11.66 21.60
N TYR A 56 5.55 11.81 21.05
CA TYR A 56 5.76 12.23 19.66
C TYR A 56 5.06 11.30 18.68
N LEU A 57 5.32 9.99 18.76
CA LEU A 57 4.72 9.00 17.87
C LEU A 57 3.19 8.89 18.04
N ALA A 58 2.68 9.11 19.24
CA ALA A 58 1.26 8.96 19.53
C ALA A 58 0.42 10.18 19.14
N GLN A 59 0.98 11.39 19.22
CA GLN A 59 0.20 12.63 19.20
C GLN A 59 0.64 13.63 18.13
N VAL A 60 1.87 13.53 17.61
CA VAL A 60 2.47 14.60 16.79
C VAL A 60 2.93 14.10 15.43
N ASP A 61 3.52 12.91 15.37
CA ASP A 61 4.05 12.34 14.13
C ASP A 61 2.93 12.03 13.14
N GLY A 62 3.02 12.56 11.91
CA GLY A 62 1.96 12.40 10.89
C GLY A 62 0.64 13.15 11.17
N VAL A 63 0.54 13.91 12.27
CA VAL A 63 -0.66 14.66 12.66
C VAL A 63 -0.53 16.13 12.23
N PRO A 64 -1.60 16.80 11.76
CA PRO A 64 -1.56 18.23 11.50
C PRO A 64 -1.03 19.02 12.70
N ARG A 65 -0.13 19.97 12.43
CA ARG A 65 0.69 20.63 13.45
C ARG A 65 -0.09 21.16 14.66
N LEU A 66 -1.20 21.84 14.41
CA LEU A 66 -2.03 22.42 15.48
C LEU A 66 -2.79 21.34 16.26
N ASP A 67 -3.26 20.30 15.57
CA ASP A 67 -3.92 19.16 16.19
C ASP A 67 -2.94 18.37 17.08
N GLY A 68 -1.68 18.23 16.67
CA GLY A 68 -0.67 17.58 17.49
C GLY A 68 -0.36 18.34 18.79
N VAL A 69 -0.34 19.68 18.73
CA VAL A 69 -0.24 20.51 19.95
C VAL A 69 -1.45 20.29 20.86
N ARG A 70 -2.67 20.34 20.31
CA ARG A 70 -3.89 20.10 21.08
C ARG A 70 -3.92 18.71 21.70
N GLY A 71 -3.57 17.69 20.93
CA GLY A 71 -3.55 16.29 21.36
C GLY A 71 -2.58 16.06 22.52
N PHE A 72 -1.36 16.59 22.42
CA PHE A 72 -0.38 16.49 23.50
C PHE A 72 -0.85 17.20 24.78
N LEU A 73 -1.32 18.45 24.66
CA LEU A 73 -1.80 19.21 25.80
C LEU A 73 -3.01 18.54 26.47
N ALA A 74 -3.98 18.09 25.68
CA ALA A 74 -5.15 17.36 26.18
C ALA A 74 -4.75 16.08 26.91
N GLY A 75 -3.74 15.35 26.42
CA GLY A 75 -3.18 14.17 27.09
C GLY A 75 -2.55 14.48 28.46
N ARG A 76 -2.23 15.75 28.74
CA ARG A 76 -1.76 16.24 30.04
C ARG A 76 -2.84 16.98 30.84
N GLY A 77 -4.09 16.97 30.37
CA GLY A 77 -5.20 17.71 31.01
C GLY A 77 -5.07 19.24 30.87
N ILE A 78 -4.31 19.71 29.89
CA ILE A 78 -4.04 21.13 29.64
C ILE A 78 -4.87 21.57 28.44
N THR A 79 -5.52 22.73 28.55
CA THR A 79 -6.18 23.41 27.43
C THR A 79 -5.61 24.81 27.32
N LEU A 80 -5.28 25.23 26.09
CA LEU A 80 -4.83 26.57 25.78
C LEU A 80 -5.80 27.24 24.81
N PRO A 81 -5.93 28.57 24.84
CA PRO A 81 -6.56 29.30 23.76
C PRO A 81 -5.81 29.09 22.43
N GLU A 82 -6.51 29.26 21.32
CA GLU A 82 -5.95 29.02 20.00
C GLU A 82 -4.80 29.98 19.65
N GLY A 83 -4.90 31.24 20.09
CA GLY A 83 -3.97 32.31 19.72
C GLY A 83 -4.32 32.97 18.38
N ALA A 84 -3.70 34.12 18.12
CA ALA A 84 -3.85 34.84 16.85
C ALA A 84 -2.83 34.32 15.81
N GLU A 85 -3.01 34.70 14.55
CA GLU A 85 -1.98 34.48 13.54
C GLU A 85 -0.73 35.32 13.88
N GLY A 86 0.45 34.71 13.79
CA GLY A 86 1.72 35.35 14.15
C GLY A 86 2.05 35.34 15.65
N ASP A 87 1.23 34.73 16.51
CA ASP A 87 1.56 34.50 17.92
C ASP A 87 2.85 33.66 18.05
N ASP A 88 3.77 34.10 18.89
CA ASP A 88 5.09 33.51 19.15
C ASP A 88 5.32 33.18 20.64
N GLY A 89 4.27 33.22 21.45
CA GLY A 89 4.31 32.91 22.89
C GLY A 89 4.15 31.43 23.22
N LEU A 90 4.23 31.08 24.52
CA LEU A 90 3.99 29.72 25.01
C LEU A 90 2.57 29.51 25.55
N ASP A 91 1.71 30.53 25.51
CA ASP A 91 0.40 30.51 26.16
C ASP A 91 -0.76 30.15 25.24
N THR A 92 -0.48 29.90 23.96
CA THR A 92 -1.49 29.55 22.95
C THR A 92 -1.04 28.36 22.08
N VAL A 93 -2.00 27.70 21.45
CA VAL A 93 -1.73 26.59 20.52
C VAL A 93 -0.86 27.06 19.34
N ARG A 94 -1.20 28.20 18.74
CA ARG A 94 -0.43 28.79 17.63
C ARG A 94 0.94 29.28 18.05
N GLY A 95 1.05 29.90 19.22
CA GLY A 95 2.32 30.33 19.79
C GLY A 95 3.32 29.18 19.91
N LEU A 96 2.91 28.07 20.54
CA LEU A 96 3.76 26.87 20.66
C LEU A 96 4.20 26.33 19.29
N ALA A 97 3.30 26.32 18.30
CA ALA A 97 3.62 25.89 16.95
C ALA A 97 4.61 26.82 16.24
N THR A 98 4.51 28.14 16.44
CA THR A 98 5.45 29.15 15.93
C THR A 98 6.83 28.98 16.56
N VAL A 99 6.90 28.87 17.90
CA VAL A 99 8.18 28.63 18.60
C VAL A 99 8.84 27.33 18.13
N LYS A 100 8.06 26.26 17.91
CA LYS A 100 8.60 25.02 17.34
C LYS A 100 9.19 25.25 15.96
N ASN A 101 8.52 26.03 15.11
CA ASN A 101 9.02 26.32 13.78
C ASN A 101 10.34 27.09 13.82
N GLN A 102 10.48 28.05 14.74
CA GLN A 102 11.73 28.76 14.96
C GLN A 102 12.83 27.78 15.37
N ARG A 103 12.60 26.94 16.38
CA ARG A 103 13.57 25.94 16.85
C ARG A 103 14.01 24.97 15.74
N PHE A 104 13.09 24.57 14.88
CA PHE A 104 13.40 23.72 13.74
C PHE A 104 14.26 24.45 12.71
N THR A 105 13.97 25.73 12.44
CA THR A 105 14.74 26.56 11.51
C THR A 105 16.15 26.84 12.04
N ASP A 106 16.29 27.13 13.33
CA ASP A 106 17.59 27.27 14.00
C ASP A 106 18.41 25.98 13.86
N TRP A 107 17.76 24.82 14.10
CA TRP A 107 18.41 23.52 13.91
C TRP A 107 18.89 23.31 12.47
N LEU A 108 18.09 23.68 11.46
CA LEU A 108 18.47 23.59 10.04
C LEU A 108 19.67 24.48 9.68
N ALA A 109 19.86 25.61 10.37
CA ALA A 109 21.00 26.51 10.13
C ALA A 109 22.33 25.90 10.63
N GLU A 110 22.26 25.05 11.64
CA GLU A 110 23.43 24.45 12.30
C GLU A 110 23.71 23.01 11.86
N ASN A 111 22.74 22.35 11.20
CA ASN A 111 22.79 20.92 10.91
C ASN A 111 22.43 20.61 9.45
N ARG A 112 23.04 19.55 8.92
CA ARG A 112 22.69 19.00 7.61
C ARG A 112 21.56 17.98 7.77
N VAL A 113 20.50 18.13 6.98
CA VAL A 113 19.41 17.14 6.94
C VAL A 113 19.89 15.85 6.25
N PRO A 114 19.77 14.67 6.91
CA PRO A 114 20.04 13.39 6.26
C PRO A 114 19.01 13.06 5.17
N VAL A 115 19.45 12.32 4.15
CA VAL A 115 18.63 11.88 3.02
C VAL A 115 18.51 10.37 3.02
N PHE A 116 17.40 9.87 2.50
CA PHE A 116 17.22 8.44 2.27
C PHE A 116 17.86 8.02 0.95
N GLU A 117 19.01 7.33 1.04
CA GLU A 117 19.80 6.90 -0.13
C GLU A 117 19.02 5.98 -1.10
N ASP A 118 18.10 5.18 -0.58
CA ASP A 118 17.24 4.33 -1.42
C ASP A 118 16.33 5.17 -2.32
N THR A 119 15.88 6.31 -1.83
CA THR A 119 14.98 7.23 -2.53
C THR A 119 15.75 8.02 -3.58
N LEU A 120 16.99 8.40 -3.28
CA LEU A 120 17.89 8.96 -4.28
C LEU A 120 18.19 7.97 -5.42
N ALA A 121 18.37 6.68 -5.10
CA ALA A 121 18.55 5.65 -6.12
C ALA A 121 17.32 5.53 -7.04
N LEU A 122 16.11 5.62 -6.47
CA LEU A 122 14.87 5.63 -7.25
C LEU A 122 14.72 6.89 -8.09
N ILE A 123 15.00 8.08 -7.55
CA ILE A 123 14.97 9.35 -8.30
C ILE A 123 15.93 9.30 -9.49
N ALA A 124 17.13 8.76 -9.29
CA ALA A 124 18.10 8.57 -10.37
C ALA A 124 17.57 7.61 -11.45
N ALA A 125 16.95 6.51 -11.04
CA ALA A 125 16.34 5.55 -11.97
C ALA A 125 15.20 6.20 -12.78
N LEU A 126 14.28 6.91 -12.14
CA LEU A 126 13.19 7.63 -12.80
C LEU A 126 13.70 8.66 -13.81
N THR A 127 14.70 9.46 -13.40
CA THR A 127 15.31 10.48 -14.26
C THR A 127 16.00 9.83 -15.47
N SER A 128 16.68 8.69 -15.28
CA SER A 128 17.30 7.95 -16.39
C SER A 128 16.30 7.40 -17.40
N ASP A 129 15.05 7.16 -16.97
CA ASP A 129 13.95 6.75 -17.83
C ASP A 129 13.18 7.94 -18.44
N GLY A 130 13.64 9.18 -18.23
CA GLY A 130 12.98 10.38 -18.73
C GLY A 130 11.71 10.79 -17.96
N ILE A 131 11.48 10.22 -16.77
CA ILE A 131 10.35 10.57 -15.91
C ILE A 131 10.71 11.84 -15.13
N ALA A 132 9.89 12.88 -15.26
CA ALA A 132 10.09 14.15 -14.57
C ALA A 132 9.83 14.00 -13.06
N VAL A 133 10.75 14.47 -12.22
CA VAL A 133 10.62 14.36 -10.77
C VAL A 133 10.29 15.71 -10.13
N GLY A 134 9.34 15.71 -9.20
CA GLY A 134 8.97 16.87 -8.39
C GLY A 134 8.82 16.51 -6.93
N VAL A 135 8.68 17.54 -6.10
CA VAL A 135 8.54 17.39 -4.66
C VAL A 135 7.30 18.13 -4.18
N PHE A 136 6.65 17.59 -3.15
CA PHE A 136 5.56 18.27 -2.48
C PHE A 136 5.72 18.20 -0.95
N SER A 137 5.12 19.15 -0.24
CA SER A 137 5.10 19.16 1.22
C SER A 137 3.98 20.04 1.75
N SER A 138 3.38 19.65 2.89
CA SER A 138 2.51 20.55 3.66
C SER A 138 3.29 21.62 4.44
N SER A 139 4.61 21.49 4.54
CA SER A 139 5.49 22.39 5.28
C SER A 139 5.90 23.58 4.42
N ARG A 140 5.97 24.78 5.03
CA ARG A 140 6.59 25.97 4.41
C ARG A 140 8.12 25.91 4.42
N ASN A 141 8.71 24.93 5.11
CA ASN A 141 10.17 24.80 5.25
C ASN A 141 10.79 23.85 4.22
N ALA A 142 9.99 23.23 3.33
CA ALA A 142 10.48 22.27 2.35
C ALA A 142 11.67 22.80 1.51
N PRO A 143 11.67 24.07 1.02
CA PRO A 143 12.83 24.60 0.31
C PRO A 143 14.12 24.55 1.14
N ALA A 144 14.07 25.00 2.39
CA ALA A 144 15.22 25.02 3.29
C ALA A 144 15.70 23.62 3.69
N VAL A 145 14.76 22.68 3.87
CA VAL A 145 15.07 21.27 4.16
C VAL A 145 15.83 20.63 2.99
N LEU A 146 15.35 20.82 1.76
CA LEU A 146 15.99 20.29 0.55
C LEU A 146 17.33 20.96 0.23
N ASP A 147 17.46 22.26 0.53
CA ASP A 147 18.72 23.00 0.41
C ASP A 147 19.77 22.49 1.42
N SER A 148 19.38 22.31 2.69
CA SER A 148 20.25 21.72 3.72
C SER A 148 20.68 20.30 3.33
N ALA A 149 19.76 19.49 2.84
CA ALA A 149 20.05 18.14 2.33
C ALA A 149 20.95 18.15 1.07
N GLY A 150 20.98 19.25 0.31
CA GLY A 150 21.76 19.40 -0.92
C GLY A 150 21.13 18.70 -2.13
N VAL A 151 19.81 18.48 -2.11
CA VAL A 151 19.07 17.71 -3.14
C VAL A 151 18.01 18.54 -3.88
N ARG A 152 17.85 19.83 -3.54
CA ARG A 152 16.87 20.71 -4.20
C ARG A 152 16.99 20.71 -5.73
N GLY A 153 18.22 20.68 -6.25
CA GLY A 153 18.49 20.70 -7.69
C GLY A 153 18.03 19.46 -8.46
N LEU A 154 17.56 18.41 -7.78
CA LEU A 154 17.04 17.20 -8.43
C LEU A 154 15.62 17.39 -8.98
N PHE A 155 14.85 18.34 -8.43
CA PHE A 155 13.40 18.43 -8.69
C PHE A 155 13.07 19.52 -9.70
N GLY A 156 12.33 19.16 -10.75
CA GLY A 156 11.85 20.08 -11.78
C GLY A 156 10.65 20.92 -11.35
N ALA A 157 9.93 20.50 -10.30
CA ALA A 157 8.85 21.25 -9.68
C ALA A 157 8.83 21.04 -8.17
N MET A 158 8.33 22.04 -7.45
CA MET A 158 8.11 21.99 -6.00
C MET A 158 6.78 22.67 -5.66
N VAL A 159 5.96 22.01 -4.86
CA VAL A 159 4.75 22.59 -4.26
C VAL A 159 4.81 22.41 -2.74
N ASP A 160 5.21 23.46 -2.05
CA ASP A 160 5.31 23.50 -0.59
C ASP A 160 4.06 24.15 0.04
N GLY A 161 4.03 24.20 1.38
CA GLY A 161 2.90 24.77 2.11
C GLY A 161 2.70 26.28 1.90
N GLN A 162 3.72 27.00 1.39
CA GLN A 162 3.62 28.43 1.11
C GLN A 162 2.93 28.65 -0.23
N LEU A 163 3.42 27.98 -1.28
CA LEU A 163 2.82 28.05 -2.61
C LEU A 163 1.38 27.48 -2.62
N ALA A 164 1.12 26.41 -1.88
CA ALA A 164 -0.23 25.86 -1.74
C ALA A 164 -1.20 26.89 -1.15
N ALA A 165 -0.78 27.65 -0.13
CA ALA A 165 -1.59 28.70 0.47
C ALA A 165 -1.82 29.89 -0.49
N GLU A 166 -0.78 30.31 -1.22
CA GLU A 166 -0.87 31.37 -2.23
C GLU A 166 -1.88 31.05 -3.35
N LEU A 167 -1.96 29.76 -3.71
CA LEU A 167 -2.87 29.26 -4.73
C LEU A 167 -4.25 28.85 -4.18
N GLY A 168 -4.48 28.96 -2.86
CA GLY A 168 -5.73 28.55 -2.23
C GLY A 168 -6.03 27.05 -2.36
N LEU A 169 -4.99 26.21 -2.43
CA LEU A 169 -5.13 24.77 -2.54
C LEU A 169 -5.51 24.17 -1.18
N GLU A 170 -6.52 23.31 -1.17
CA GLU A 170 -6.93 22.58 0.02
C GLU A 170 -5.80 21.61 0.45
N PRO A 171 -5.45 21.57 1.75
CA PRO A 171 -4.36 20.71 2.25
C PRO A 171 -4.73 19.22 2.20
N LYS A 172 -3.72 18.35 2.35
CA LYS A 172 -3.92 16.90 2.54
C LYS A 172 -5.03 16.66 3.60
N PRO A 173 -5.99 15.75 3.36
CA PRO A 173 -6.00 14.70 2.34
C PRO A 173 -6.56 15.09 0.97
N ALA A 174 -6.85 16.38 0.71
CA ALA A 174 -7.25 16.81 -0.62
C ALA A 174 -6.06 16.74 -1.62
N PRO A 175 -6.31 16.45 -2.91
CA PRO A 175 -5.25 16.22 -3.89
C PRO A 175 -4.64 17.50 -4.49
N GLY A 176 -5.12 18.69 -4.11
CA GLY A 176 -4.80 19.96 -4.77
C GLY A 176 -3.29 20.21 -4.98
N PRO A 177 -2.45 20.15 -3.93
CA PRO A 177 -1.00 20.34 -4.06
C PRO A 177 -0.32 19.32 -4.97
N LEU A 178 -0.76 18.05 -4.93
CA LEU A 178 -0.22 17.00 -5.81
C LEU A 178 -0.59 17.26 -7.27
N ILE A 179 -1.84 17.61 -7.55
CA ILE A 179 -2.32 17.91 -8.92
C ILE A 179 -1.55 19.12 -9.49
N GLU A 180 -1.35 20.15 -8.68
CA GLU A 180 -0.57 21.32 -9.09
C GLU A 180 0.90 20.96 -9.37
N CYS A 181 1.49 20.06 -8.57
CA CYS A 181 2.86 19.59 -8.80
C CYS A 181 2.96 18.80 -10.12
N ALA A 182 2.01 17.88 -10.39
CA ALA A 182 1.93 17.13 -11.65
C ALA A 182 1.81 18.06 -12.85
N ARG A 183 0.93 19.07 -12.75
CA ARG A 183 0.74 20.09 -13.78
C ARG A 183 2.03 20.86 -14.09
N ARG A 184 2.81 21.22 -13.06
CA ARG A 184 4.11 21.89 -13.21
C ARG A 184 5.17 21.01 -13.86
N LEU A 185 5.08 19.69 -13.66
CA LEU A 185 5.92 18.71 -14.35
C LEU A 185 5.43 18.39 -15.78
N GLY A 186 4.29 18.95 -16.20
CA GLY A 186 3.74 18.73 -17.54
C GLY A 186 3.08 17.37 -17.74
N ALA A 187 2.61 16.72 -16.66
CA ALA A 187 1.97 15.42 -16.68
C ALA A 187 0.54 15.46 -16.11
N ALA A 188 -0.32 14.57 -16.59
CA ALA A 188 -1.63 14.34 -15.98
C ALA A 188 -1.49 13.48 -14.70
N PRO A 189 -2.44 13.56 -13.73
CA PRO A 189 -2.42 12.70 -12.56
C PRO A 189 -2.29 11.21 -12.89
N ALA A 190 -3.05 10.73 -13.89
CA ALA A 190 -3.01 9.33 -14.34
C ALA A 190 -1.66 8.88 -14.94
N GLU A 191 -0.78 9.81 -15.29
CA GLU A 191 0.58 9.55 -15.80
C GLU A 191 1.64 9.89 -14.72
N THR A 192 1.24 10.10 -13.48
CA THR A 192 2.12 10.58 -12.41
C THR A 192 2.11 9.61 -11.23
N ALA A 193 3.29 9.26 -10.74
CA ALA A 193 3.46 8.52 -9.50
C ALA A 193 3.55 9.46 -8.29
N VAL A 194 3.03 9.04 -7.14
CA VAL A 194 3.13 9.76 -5.85
C VAL A 194 3.82 8.85 -4.84
N PHE A 195 4.83 9.36 -4.15
CA PHE A 195 5.55 8.66 -3.09
C PHE A 195 5.30 9.37 -1.76
N GLU A 196 4.69 8.67 -0.80
CA GLU A 196 4.28 9.25 0.47
C GLU A 196 4.38 8.26 1.63
N ASP A 197 4.83 8.71 2.81
CA ASP A 197 4.97 7.91 4.02
C ASP A 197 3.78 8.01 5.00
N ALA A 198 2.95 9.05 4.86
CA ALA A 198 1.77 9.29 5.68
C ALA A 198 0.43 8.93 5.01
N THR A 199 -0.55 8.54 5.82
CA THR A 199 -1.90 8.18 5.35
C THR A 199 -2.61 9.34 4.66
N SER A 200 -2.45 10.57 5.16
CA SER A 200 -3.13 11.75 4.59
C SER A 200 -2.64 12.12 3.19
N GLY A 201 -1.34 12.02 2.90
CA GLY A 201 -0.84 12.23 1.54
C GLY A 201 -1.13 11.05 0.63
N THR A 202 -1.20 9.83 1.16
CA THR A 202 -1.60 8.64 0.40
C THR A 202 -3.06 8.77 -0.04
N GLN A 203 -3.93 9.23 0.86
CA GLN A 203 -5.33 9.58 0.54
C GLN A 203 -5.40 10.68 -0.51
N ALA A 204 -4.53 11.68 -0.45
CA ALA A 204 -4.45 12.73 -1.47
C ALA A 204 -4.05 12.16 -2.84
N GLY A 205 -3.09 11.23 -2.91
CA GLY A 205 -2.75 10.52 -4.14
C GLY A 205 -3.93 9.74 -4.71
N ALA A 206 -4.62 8.97 -3.85
CA ALA A 206 -5.78 8.18 -4.26
C ALA A 206 -6.96 9.08 -4.73
N ALA A 207 -7.27 10.14 -3.99
CA ALA A 207 -8.31 11.10 -4.33
C ALA A 207 -8.02 11.84 -5.65
N GLY A 208 -6.74 12.08 -5.95
CA GLY A 208 -6.29 12.67 -7.21
C GLY A 208 -6.29 11.72 -8.40
N ARG A 209 -6.57 10.42 -8.18
CA ARG A 209 -6.51 9.35 -9.20
C ARG A 209 -5.17 9.34 -9.93
N PHE A 210 -4.10 9.42 -9.15
CA PHE A 210 -2.75 9.33 -9.67
C PHE A 210 -2.50 7.94 -10.28
N GLY A 211 -1.65 7.87 -11.31
CA GLY A 211 -1.36 6.64 -12.04
C GLY A 211 -0.70 5.56 -11.19
N LEU A 212 0.00 5.99 -10.13
CA LEU A 212 0.56 5.12 -9.10
C LEU A 212 0.67 5.86 -7.78
N VAL A 213 0.20 5.27 -6.69
CA VAL A 213 0.42 5.75 -5.32
C VAL A 213 1.28 4.74 -4.56
N VAL A 214 2.50 5.14 -4.20
CA VAL A 214 3.45 4.33 -3.44
C VAL A 214 3.50 4.82 -2.00
N GLY A 215 3.10 3.94 -1.08
CA GLY A 215 3.31 4.12 0.35
C GLY A 215 4.76 3.81 0.73
N VAL A 216 5.47 4.76 1.32
CA VAL A 216 6.86 4.59 1.79
C VAL A 216 6.85 4.21 3.26
N ASN A 217 7.09 2.94 3.55
CA ASN A 217 7.02 2.42 4.91
C ASN A 217 8.40 2.42 5.59
N ARG A 218 8.68 3.50 6.34
CA ARG A 218 9.92 3.64 7.12
C ARG A 218 9.91 2.88 8.46
N GLN A 219 8.79 2.26 8.84
CA GLN A 219 8.66 1.57 10.12
C GLN A 219 9.37 0.22 10.14
N THR A 220 9.72 -0.24 11.34
CA THR A 220 10.37 -1.54 11.58
C THR A 220 9.59 -2.37 12.61
N GLY A 221 9.93 -3.67 12.71
CA GLY A 221 9.30 -4.59 13.66
C GLY A 221 7.77 -4.65 13.52
N ALA A 222 7.06 -4.72 14.65
CA ALA A 222 5.60 -4.80 14.66
C ALA A 222 4.90 -3.54 14.10
N ALA A 223 5.56 -2.38 14.12
CA ALA A 223 5.01 -1.14 13.56
C ALA A 223 4.98 -1.16 12.03
N ARG A 224 5.92 -1.87 11.39
CA ARG A 224 5.96 -2.04 9.93
C ARG A 224 4.65 -2.57 9.36
N ALA A 225 4.14 -3.66 9.94
CA ALA A 225 2.90 -4.27 9.46
C ALA A 225 1.73 -3.28 9.59
N ARG A 226 1.58 -2.61 10.74
CA ARG A 226 0.49 -1.63 10.94
C ARG A 226 0.56 -0.46 9.96
N GLN A 227 1.75 0.11 9.73
CA GLN A 227 1.93 1.19 8.76
C GLN A 227 1.61 0.70 7.33
N HIS A 228 2.02 -0.52 6.98
CA HIS A 228 1.73 -1.13 5.68
C HIS A 228 0.23 -1.14 5.40
N HIS A 229 -0.55 -1.65 6.36
CA HIS A 229 -2.01 -1.68 6.28
C HIS A 229 -2.63 -0.29 6.27
N ALA A 230 -2.14 0.62 7.11
CA ALA A 230 -2.63 2.00 7.14
C ALA A 230 -2.44 2.69 5.78
N LEU A 231 -1.30 2.50 5.12
CA LEU A 231 -1.00 3.05 3.79
C LEU A 231 -1.84 2.38 2.70
N ARG A 232 -1.98 1.04 2.70
CA ARG A 232 -2.87 0.35 1.75
C ARG A 232 -4.32 0.80 1.91
N ALA A 233 -4.82 0.89 3.15
CA ALA A 233 -6.18 1.36 3.44
C ALA A 233 -6.39 2.84 3.07
N ALA A 234 -5.32 3.65 3.10
CA ALA A 234 -5.32 5.03 2.64
C ALA A 234 -5.32 5.17 1.11
N GLY A 235 -5.15 4.07 0.36
CA GLY A 235 -5.21 4.05 -1.10
C GLY A 235 -3.86 3.95 -1.82
N ALA A 236 -2.80 3.51 -1.13
CA ALA A 236 -1.55 3.14 -1.80
C ALA A 236 -1.76 1.90 -2.68
N ASP A 237 -1.29 1.92 -3.92
CA ASP A 237 -1.27 0.78 -4.84
C ASP A 237 -0.17 -0.21 -4.48
N ILE A 238 0.98 0.31 -4.04
CA ILE A 238 2.14 -0.45 -3.58
C ILE A 238 2.62 0.15 -2.27
N VAL A 239 3.03 -0.70 -1.33
CA VAL A 239 3.77 -0.23 -0.14
C VAL A 239 5.14 -0.88 -0.11
N ALA A 240 6.17 -0.04 -0.14
CA ALA A 240 7.57 -0.46 -0.17
C ALA A 240 8.30 0.09 1.05
N HIS A 241 9.23 -0.71 1.58
CA HIS A 241 10.05 -0.32 2.73
C HIS A 241 11.48 0.06 2.35
N ASP A 242 11.87 -0.21 1.10
CA ASP A 242 13.13 0.17 0.50
C ASP A 242 12.87 0.55 -0.95
N MET A 243 13.13 1.81 -1.32
CA MET A 243 12.81 2.31 -2.65
C MET A 243 13.63 1.64 -3.77
N ARG A 244 14.75 0.98 -3.44
CA ARG A 244 15.53 0.18 -4.39
C ARG A 244 14.76 -1.05 -4.89
N GLN A 245 13.70 -1.47 -4.19
CA GLN A 245 12.81 -2.54 -4.64
C GLN A 245 12.09 -2.19 -5.94
N LEU A 246 11.89 -0.90 -6.19
CA LEU A 246 11.26 -0.38 -7.40
C LEU A 246 12.29 -0.11 -8.53
N VAL A 247 13.56 -0.47 -8.33
CA VAL A 247 14.64 -0.24 -9.29
C VAL A 247 15.14 -1.59 -9.81
N LEU A 248 15.44 -1.64 -11.10
CA LEU A 248 16.08 -2.79 -11.72
C LEU A 248 17.58 -2.85 -11.34
N PRO A 249 18.19 -4.04 -11.22
CA PRO A 249 19.63 -4.16 -10.94
C PRO A 249 20.54 -3.42 -11.94
N GLY A 250 20.08 -3.24 -13.19
CA GLY A 250 20.80 -2.50 -14.24
C GLY A 250 20.46 -1.01 -14.33
N GLY A 251 19.66 -0.47 -13.42
CA GLY A 251 19.11 0.88 -13.47
C GLY A 251 17.74 0.95 -14.17
N GLY A 252 17.00 2.02 -13.86
CA GLY A 252 15.64 2.25 -14.35
C GLY A 252 14.56 1.66 -13.43
N LEU A 253 13.36 2.24 -13.54
CA LEU A 253 12.15 1.83 -12.85
C LEU A 253 11.75 0.40 -13.22
N ARG A 254 11.46 -0.39 -12.21
CA ARG A 254 10.96 -1.76 -12.32
C ARG A 254 9.49 -1.75 -12.71
N SER A 255 9.20 -2.13 -13.96
CA SER A 255 7.84 -2.33 -14.48
C SER A 255 7.70 -3.73 -15.10
N LEU A 256 6.47 -4.22 -15.23
CA LEU A 256 6.16 -5.54 -15.79
C LEU A 256 6.85 -5.77 -17.15
N ALA A 257 6.84 -4.78 -18.04
CA ALA A 257 7.44 -4.87 -19.37
C ALA A 257 8.98 -4.95 -19.35
N ARG A 258 9.62 -4.55 -18.25
CA ARG A 258 11.09 -4.51 -18.11
C ARG A 258 11.65 -5.59 -17.20
N LEU A 259 10.79 -6.39 -16.54
CA LEU A 259 11.25 -7.48 -15.69
C LEU A 259 12.08 -8.50 -16.49
N PRO A 260 13.15 -9.06 -15.89
CA PRO A 260 13.80 -10.22 -16.48
C PRO A 260 12.81 -11.38 -16.57
N ALA A 261 12.88 -12.16 -17.67
CA ALA A 261 12.02 -13.32 -17.83
C ALA A 261 12.32 -14.39 -16.76
N ALA A 262 11.28 -14.95 -16.15
CA ALA A 262 11.45 -16.03 -15.19
C ALA A 262 12.12 -17.25 -15.86
N PRO A 263 13.07 -17.94 -15.18
CA PRO A 263 13.67 -19.15 -15.73
C PRO A 263 12.63 -20.26 -15.92
N ARG A 264 12.55 -20.82 -17.13
CA ARG A 264 11.59 -21.88 -17.48
C ARG A 264 12.22 -23.26 -17.66
N ARG A 265 13.53 -23.36 -17.46
CA ARG A 265 14.28 -24.62 -17.48
C ARG A 265 14.75 -24.95 -16.07
N HIS A 266 14.64 -26.22 -15.68
CA HIS A 266 14.99 -26.69 -14.33
C HIS A 266 16.39 -26.24 -13.89
N GLY A 267 17.42 -26.42 -14.72
CA GLY A 267 18.79 -26.00 -14.37
C GLY A 267 18.95 -24.50 -14.13
N ALA A 268 18.26 -23.67 -14.93
CA ALA A 268 18.29 -22.22 -14.76
C ALA A 268 17.49 -21.76 -13.54
N MET A 269 16.32 -22.37 -13.30
CA MET A 269 15.54 -22.12 -12.08
C MET A 269 16.34 -22.53 -10.84
N ARG A 270 17.00 -23.68 -10.87
CA ARG A 270 17.88 -24.14 -9.77
C ARG A 270 19.04 -23.19 -9.50
N ALA A 271 19.58 -22.54 -10.53
CA ALA A 271 20.62 -21.53 -10.36
C ALA A 271 20.07 -20.29 -9.63
N VAL A 272 18.87 -19.82 -10.01
CA VAL A 272 18.20 -18.67 -9.37
C VAL A 272 17.78 -18.98 -7.93
N THR A 273 17.29 -20.19 -7.65
CA THR A 273 16.91 -20.58 -6.28
C THR A 273 18.13 -20.94 -5.40
N GLY A 274 19.32 -21.04 -6.00
CA GLY A 274 20.54 -21.51 -5.33
C GLY A 274 20.47 -23.00 -4.94
N GLY A 275 19.59 -23.78 -5.58
CA GLY A 275 19.35 -25.18 -5.23
C GLY A 275 18.67 -25.41 -3.88
N ARG A 276 18.18 -24.34 -3.22
CA ARG A 276 17.44 -24.44 -1.96
C ARG A 276 16.08 -25.12 -2.18
N PRO A 277 15.56 -25.88 -1.20
CA PRO A 277 14.16 -26.27 -1.18
C PRO A 277 13.25 -25.04 -1.31
N VAL A 278 12.12 -25.19 -1.97
CA VAL A 278 11.17 -24.09 -2.22
C VAL A 278 9.81 -24.38 -1.58
N ALA A 279 9.11 -23.31 -1.19
CA ALA A 279 7.69 -23.32 -0.87
C ALA A 279 6.99 -22.39 -1.86
N VAL A 280 5.98 -22.89 -2.57
CA VAL A 280 5.39 -22.17 -3.71
C VAL A 280 4.00 -21.66 -3.35
N PHE A 281 3.77 -20.38 -3.63
CA PHE A 281 2.53 -19.66 -3.39
C PHE A 281 2.02 -19.13 -4.73
N LEU A 282 0.74 -19.32 -5.01
CA LEU A 282 0.17 -19.04 -6.32
C LEU A 282 -1.13 -18.27 -6.14
N ASP A 283 -1.25 -17.14 -6.83
CA ASP A 283 -2.57 -16.61 -7.14
C ASP A 283 -3.31 -17.54 -8.12
N TYR A 284 -4.63 -17.39 -8.21
CA TYR A 284 -5.48 -18.20 -9.06
C TYR A 284 -5.91 -17.53 -10.36
N ASP A 285 -6.63 -16.40 -10.31
CA ASP A 285 -7.24 -15.77 -11.48
C ASP A 285 -6.24 -14.86 -12.17
N GLY A 286 -6.02 -15.05 -13.47
CA GLY A 286 -4.95 -14.35 -14.19
C GLY A 286 -3.57 -14.98 -14.03
N THR A 287 -3.38 -15.81 -13.00
CA THR A 287 -2.13 -16.55 -12.77
C THR A 287 -2.18 -18.01 -13.21
N LEU A 288 -3.02 -18.84 -12.58
CA LEU A 288 -3.17 -20.26 -12.92
C LEU A 288 -4.30 -20.50 -13.92
N SER A 289 -5.34 -19.68 -13.86
CA SER A 289 -6.47 -19.68 -14.76
C SER A 289 -6.46 -18.40 -15.58
N PRO A 290 -6.62 -18.45 -16.92
CA PRO A 290 -6.78 -17.25 -17.73
C PRO A 290 -7.94 -16.37 -17.24
N ILE A 291 -7.81 -15.05 -17.39
CA ILE A 291 -8.90 -14.11 -17.14
C ILE A 291 -10.01 -14.35 -18.17
N VAL A 292 -11.21 -14.64 -17.70
CA VAL A 292 -12.40 -14.87 -18.55
C VAL A 292 -13.49 -13.85 -18.23
N THR A 293 -14.30 -13.50 -19.22
CA THR A 293 -15.37 -12.48 -19.08
C THR A 293 -16.46 -12.88 -18.10
N ASP A 294 -16.70 -14.18 -17.92
CA ASP A 294 -17.56 -14.73 -16.86
C ASP A 294 -16.69 -15.52 -15.87
N TYR A 295 -16.35 -14.89 -14.74
CA TYR A 295 -15.47 -15.46 -13.70
C TYR A 295 -15.94 -16.83 -13.18
N ARG A 296 -17.24 -17.16 -13.32
CA ARG A 296 -17.78 -18.46 -12.90
C ARG A 296 -17.32 -19.59 -13.83
N LYS A 297 -16.97 -19.26 -15.08
CA LYS A 297 -16.45 -20.19 -16.10
C LYS A 297 -14.93 -20.34 -16.06
N ALA A 298 -14.23 -19.59 -15.20
CA ALA A 298 -12.79 -19.71 -15.04
C ALA A 298 -12.43 -21.12 -14.53
N GLY A 299 -11.74 -21.90 -15.35
CA GLY A 299 -11.38 -23.28 -15.02
C GLY A 299 -9.87 -23.45 -15.12
N LEU A 300 -9.28 -24.20 -14.20
CA LEU A 300 -7.86 -24.53 -14.26
C LEU A 300 -7.59 -25.45 -15.47
N PRO A 301 -6.80 -25.01 -16.48
CA PRO A 301 -6.52 -25.83 -17.66
C PRO A 301 -5.89 -27.18 -17.27
N ALA A 302 -6.29 -28.26 -17.95
CA ALA A 302 -5.81 -29.60 -17.63
C ALA A 302 -4.26 -29.74 -17.62
N PRO A 303 -3.51 -29.15 -18.57
CA PRO A 303 -2.05 -29.17 -18.53
C PRO A 303 -1.47 -28.44 -17.31
N THR A 304 -2.08 -27.32 -16.91
CA THR A 304 -1.67 -26.54 -15.72
C THR A 304 -1.95 -27.32 -14.45
N ARG A 305 -3.11 -27.98 -14.35
CA ARG A 305 -3.44 -28.87 -13.23
C ARG A 305 -2.44 -30.01 -13.09
N ALA A 306 -2.06 -30.65 -14.20
CA ALA A 306 -1.07 -31.72 -14.19
C ALA A 306 0.31 -31.24 -13.71
N ALA A 307 0.76 -30.06 -14.15
CA ALA A 307 2.02 -29.47 -13.69
C ALA A 307 1.96 -29.09 -12.20
N LEU A 308 0.85 -28.50 -11.74
CA LEU A 308 0.62 -28.16 -10.34
C LEU A 308 0.61 -29.40 -9.45
N ALA A 309 -0.04 -30.49 -9.87
CA ALA A 309 -0.06 -31.76 -9.14
C ALA A 309 1.34 -32.38 -9.05
N ALA A 310 2.11 -32.36 -10.14
CA ALA A 310 3.49 -32.86 -10.15
C ALA A 310 4.42 -32.06 -9.23
N LEU A 311 4.21 -30.74 -9.13
CA LEU A 311 4.91 -29.87 -8.20
C LEU A 311 4.51 -30.18 -6.75
N ALA A 312 3.20 -30.19 -6.45
CA ALA A 312 2.65 -30.42 -5.12
C ALA A 312 3.06 -31.78 -4.51
N ALA A 313 3.30 -32.79 -5.34
CA ALA A 313 3.81 -34.09 -4.87
C ALA A 313 5.23 -34.04 -4.28
N ARG A 314 5.99 -32.95 -4.52
CA ARG A 314 7.40 -32.83 -4.14
C ARG A 314 7.73 -31.60 -3.32
N VAL A 315 6.93 -30.53 -3.40
CA VAL A 315 7.16 -29.28 -2.66
C VAL A 315 5.86 -28.78 -2.04
N PRO A 316 5.92 -28.06 -0.89
CA PRO A 316 4.75 -27.42 -0.32
C PRO A 316 4.18 -26.36 -1.28
N VAL A 317 2.88 -26.42 -1.53
CA VAL A 317 2.16 -25.49 -2.41
C VAL A 317 0.97 -24.87 -1.67
N ALA A 318 0.76 -23.58 -1.86
CA ALA A 318 -0.44 -22.87 -1.45
C ALA A 318 -1.06 -22.08 -2.60
N ILE A 319 -2.39 -22.10 -2.68
CA ILE A 319 -3.18 -21.19 -3.52
C ILE A 319 -3.70 -20.06 -2.64
N ILE A 320 -3.44 -18.81 -3.00
CA ILE A 320 -3.92 -17.62 -2.30
C ILE A 320 -4.80 -16.83 -3.25
N SER A 321 -6.08 -16.70 -2.97
CA SER A 321 -7.05 -16.09 -3.90
C SER A 321 -8.02 -15.16 -3.20
N GLY A 322 -8.52 -14.16 -3.93
CA GLY A 322 -9.67 -13.35 -3.52
C GLY A 322 -10.99 -14.13 -3.50
N ARG A 323 -11.07 -15.27 -4.22
CA ARG A 323 -12.24 -16.16 -4.23
C ARG A 323 -12.48 -16.79 -2.87
N ASP A 324 -13.72 -17.15 -2.59
CA ASP A 324 -14.05 -18.00 -1.45
C ASP A 324 -13.25 -19.31 -1.51
N ARG A 325 -12.76 -19.76 -0.34
CA ARG A 325 -11.87 -20.92 -0.25
C ARG A 325 -12.45 -22.17 -0.89
N ALA A 326 -13.74 -22.43 -0.66
CA ALA A 326 -14.42 -23.59 -1.24
C ALA A 326 -14.53 -23.51 -2.78
N ASP A 327 -14.74 -22.31 -3.33
CA ASP A 327 -14.79 -22.09 -4.78
C ASP A 327 -13.44 -22.41 -5.42
N VAL A 328 -12.36 -21.77 -4.95
CA VAL A 328 -11.01 -22.02 -5.51
C VAL A 328 -10.54 -23.46 -5.31
N ALA A 329 -10.82 -24.08 -4.17
CA ALA A 329 -10.49 -25.48 -3.92
C ALA A 329 -11.20 -26.43 -4.89
N SER A 330 -12.50 -26.20 -5.16
CA SER A 330 -13.27 -27.01 -6.12
C SER A 330 -12.72 -26.89 -7.55
N ARG A 331 -12.22 -25.71 -7.93
CA ARG A 331 -11.65 -25.48 -9.27
C ARG A 331 -10.27 -26.12 -9.42
N VAL A 332 -9.42 -26.03 -8.40
CA VAL A 332 -8.06 -26.58 -8.40
C VAL A 332 -8.04 -28.09 -8.20
N GLY A 333 -8.96 -28.64 -7.39
CA GLY A 333 -9.20 -30.08 -7.25
C GLY A 333 -7.99 -30.90 -6.81
N LEU A 334 -7.16 -30.35 -5.93
CA LEU A 334 -6.04 -31.04 -5.27
C LEU A 334 -6.24 -30.99 -3.76
N ASP A 335 -6.15 -32.13 -3.08
CA ASP A 335 -6.44 -32.24 -1.65
C ASP A 335 -5.20 -31.99 -0.77
N ASP A 336 -3.99 -32.24 -1.29
CA ASP A 336 -2.73 -32.18 -0.55
C ASP A 336 -2.00 -30.83 -0.67
N ILE A 337 -2.74 -29.73 -0.81
CA ILE A 337 -2.19 -28.36 -0.85
C ILE A 337 -2.93 -27.41 0.09
N TYR A 338 -2.31 -26.27 0.39
CA TYR A 338 -2.95 -25.23 1.20
C TYR A 338 -3.81 -24.31 0.32
N TYR A 339 -4.93 -23.85 0.86
CA TYR A 339 -5.82 -22.87 0.24
C TYR A 339 -6.08 -21.73 1.20
N ALA A 340 -5.77 -20.52 0.77
CA ALA A 340 -6.08 -19.27 1.46
C ALA A 340 -7.07 -18.48 0.59
N GLY A 341 -8.37 -18.66 0.86
CA GLY A 341 -9.45 -17.95 0.18
C GLY A 341 -9.81 -16.64 0.86
N SER A 342 -10.61 -15.82 0.17
CA SER A 342 -11.06 -14.51 0.63
C SER A 342 -9.88 -13.62 1.05
N HIS A 343 -8.87 -13.49 0.19
CA HIS A 343 -7.60 -12.80 0.48
C HIS A 343 -6.81 -13.35 1.69
N GLY A 344 -7.10 -14.61 2.06
CA GLY A 344 -6.43 -15.34 3.13
C GLY A 344 -7.11 -15.27 4.50
N PHE A 345 -8.34 -14.77 4.60
CA PHE A 345 -9.14 -14.88 5.83
C PHE A 345 -9.69 -16.29 6.08
N ASP A 346 -9.74 -17.14 5.05
CA ASP A 346 -10.19 -18.53 5.16
C ASP A 346 -9.07 -19.45 4.71
N ILE A 347 -8.41 -20.13 5.64
CA ILE A 347 -7.28 -21.01 5.35
C ILE A 347 -7.67 -22.46 5.61
N ALA A 348 -7.35 -23.34 4.68
CA ALA A 348 -7.38 -24.78 4.89
C ALA A 348 -6.17 -25.46 4.27
N GLY A 349 -5.88 -26.69 4.67
CA GLY A 349 -4.78 -27.44 4.09
C GLY A 349 -4.71 -28.89 4.58
N PRO A 350 -3.60 -29.58 4.26
CA PRO A 350 -3.38 -30.97 4.63
C PRO A 350 -3.51 -31.23 6.13
N GLY A 351 -3.83 -32.47 6.50
CA GLY A 351 -4.01 -32.86 7.90
C GLY A 351 -5.27 -32.31 8.55
N GLY A 352 -6.23 -31.83 7.76
CA GLY A 352 -7.50 -31.28 8.26
C GLY A 352 -7.40 -29.85 8.81
N LEU A 353 -6.30 -29.13 8.50
CA LEU A 353 -6.13 -27.73 8.89
C LEU A 353 -7.31 -26.91 8.40
N THR A 354 -7.96 -26.17 9.30
CA THR A 354 -8.95 -25.14 8.99
C THR A 354 -8.75 -24.00 9.97
N GLU A 355 -8.42 -22.82 9.45
CA GLU A 355 -8.07 -21.67 10.25
C GLU A 355 -8.74 -20.42 9.70
N THR A 356 -9.14 -19.53 10.62
CA THR A 356 -9.61 -18.19 10.31
C THR A 356 -8.80 -17.24 11.18
N PRO A 357 -7.90 -16.42 10.60
CA PRO A 357 -7.14 -15.45 11.37
C PRO A 357 -8.06 -14.59 12.23
N GLU A 358 -7.60 -14.17 13.41
CA GLU A 358 -8.39 -13.41 14.40
C GLU A 358 -9.13 -12.22 13.77
N ALA A 359 -8.45 -11.50 12.89
CA ALA A 359 -9.03 -10.35 12.18
C ALA A 359 -10.22 -10.72 11.27
N GLY A 360 -10.21 -11.94 10.69
CA GLY A 360 -11.33 -12.49 9.95
C GLY A 360 -12.51 -12.90 10.85
N ALA A 361 -12.25 -13.43 12.04
CA ALA A 361 -13.30 -13.86 12.97
C ALA A 361 -14.18 -12.69 13.43
N ALA A 362 -13.58 -11.54 13.75
CA ALA A 362 -14.33 -10.32 14.09
C ALA A 362 -15.19 -9.83 12.91
N ALA A 363 -14.67 -9.94 11.69
CA ALA A 363 -15.41 -9.54 10.49
C ALA A 363 -16.58 -10.47 10.17
N LEU A 364 -16.47 -11.78 10.42
CA LEU A 364 -17.59 -12.72 10.23
C LEU A 364 -18.81 -12.37 11.09
N ALA A 365 -18.59 -12.00 12.36
CA ALA A 365 -19.66 -11.56 13.24
C ALA A 365 -20.34 -10.28 12.72
N ALA A 366 -19.55 -9.34 12.19
CA ALA A 366 -20.09 -8.13 11.59
C ALA A 366 -20.86 -8.44 10.28
N ILE A 367 -20.34 -9.28 9.40
CA ILE A 367 -20.99 -9.68 8.13
C ILE A 367 -22.35 -10.33 8.39
N ALA A 368 -22.45 -11.19 9.41
CA ALA A 368 -23.70 -11.87 9.76
C ALA A 368 -24.84 -10.89 10.12
N THR A 369 -24.50 -9.68 10.57
CA THR A 369 -25.49 -8.64 10.91
C THR A 369 -25.63 -7.58 9.81
N ALA A 370 -24.53 -7.23 9.12
CA ALA A 370 -24.51 -6.26 8.05
C ALA A 370 -25.27 -6.72 6.79
N GLY A 371 -25.24 -8.02 6.47
CA GLY A 371 -25.87 -8.57 5.26
C GLY A 371 -27.38 -8.30 5.21
N PRO A 372 -28.16 -8.76 6.21
CA PRO A 372 -29.59 -8.48 6.29
C PRO A 372 -29.91 -6.98 6.39
N ALA A 373 -29.07 -6.20 7.09
CA ALA A 373 -29.25 -4.75 7.21
C ALA A 373 -29.11 -4.06 5.84
N LEU A 374 -28.11 -4.46 5.06
CA LEU A 374 -27.88 -3.92 3.73
C LEU A 374 -28.96 -4.35 2.73
N GLU A 375 -29.40 -5.60 2.78
CA GLU A 375 -30.52 -6.10 1.97
C GLU A 375 -31.80 -5.29 2.25
N ALA A 376 -32.10 -5.01 3.52
CA ALA A 376 -33.23 -4.16 3.90
C ALA A 376 -33.06 -2.71 3.41
N ALA A 377 -31.85 -2.15 3.51
CA ALA A 377 -31.57 -0.77 3.13
C ALA A 377 -31.71 -0.51 1.62
N VAL A 378 -31.38 -1.50 0.78
CA VAL A 378 -31.47 -1.38 -0.69
C VAL A 378 -32.75 -1.98 -1.29
N ALA A 379 -33.62 -2.60 -0.49
CA ALA A 379 -34.81 -3.32 -0.96
C ALA A 379 -35.77 -2.45 -1.79
N ALA A 380 -35.82 -1.14 -1.52
CA ALA A 380 -36.68 -0.19 -2.23
C ALA A 380 -36.07 0.34 -3.54
N ILE A 381 -34.81 -0.01 -3.86
CA ILE A 381 -34.08 0.51 -5.02
C ILE A 381 -34.14 -0.52 -6.16
N PRO A 382 -34.91 -0.26 -7.24
CA PRO A 382 -35.01 -1.20 -8.35
C PRO A 382 -33.64 -1.46 -9.01
N GLY A 383 -33.31 -2.73 -9.24
CA GLY A 383 -32.06 -3.15 -9.88
C GLY A 383 -30.88 -3.36 -8.93
N ALA A 384 -31.00 -2.99 -7.64
CA ALA A 384 -29.99 -3.30 -6.63
C ALA A 384 -30.11 -4.78 -6.21
N ARG A 385 -28.97 -5.48 -6.08
CA ARG A 385 -28.96 -6.89 -5.64
C ARG A 385 -27.84 -7.13 -4.65
N VAL A 386 -28.17 -7.72 -3.50
CA VAL A 386 -27.19 -8.12 -2.48
C VAL A 386 -26.76 -9.58 -2.72
N GLU A 387 -25.45 -9.81 -2.73
CA GLU A 387 -24.81 -11.12 -2.85
C GLU A 387 -23.94 -11.36 -1.60
N PRO A 388 -24.36 -12.26 -0.68
CA PRO A 388 -23.55 -12.62 0.47
C PRO A 388 -22.42 -13.59 0.06
N LYS A 389 -21.19 -13.28 0.49
CA LYS A 389 -20.02 -14.17 0.46
C LYS A 389 -19.58 -14.46 1.90
N LYS A 390 -18.70 -15.44 2.12
CA LYS A 390 -18.29 -15.81 3.49
C LYS A 390 -17.67 -14.63 4.25
N PHE A 391 -16.75 -13.91 3.60
CA PHE A 391 -16.02 -12.78 4.19
C PHE A 391 -16.35 -11.44 3.54
N SER A 392 -17.47 -11.30 2.83
CA SER A 392 -17.89 -9.99 2.32
C SER A 392 -19.36 -9.98 1.91
N ILE A 393 -19.94 -8.81 1.73
CA ILE A 393 -21.29 -8.62 1.19
C ILE A 393 -21.17 -7.70 -0.01
N ALA A 394 -21.57 -8.15 -1.20
CA ALA A 394 -21.55 -7.35 -2.40
C ALA A 394 -22.94 -6.79 -2.71
N VAL A 395 -23.02 -5.53 -3.12
CA VAL A 395 -24.23 -4.90 -3.67
C VAL A 395 -23.97 -4.53 -5.11
N HIS A 396 -24.62 -5.23 -6.03
CA HIS A 396 -24.56 -4.96 -7.45
C HIS A 396 -25.58 -3.88 -7.81
N TYR A 397 -25.13 -2.84 -8.51
CA TYR A 397 -25.97 -1.71 -8.92
C TYR A 397 -25.87 -1.43 -10.42
N ARG A 398 -25.54 -2.45 -11.22
CA ARG A 398 -25.45 -2.32 -12.68
C ARG A 398 -26.79 -2.01 -13.33
N GLU A 399 -27.87 -2.54 -12.78
CA GLU A 399 -29.24 -2.38 -13.28
C GLU A 399 -29.98 -1.22 -12.58
N VAL A 400 -29.31 -0.50 -11.67
CA VAL A 400 -29.88 0.64 -10.94
C VAL A 400 -29.87 1.89 -11.82
N ALA A 401 -30.96 2.66 -11.78
CA ALA A 401 -31.06 3.92 -12.50
C ALA A 401 -29.98 4.91 -12.01
N PRO A 402 -29.35 5.73 -12.90
CA PRO A 402 -28.27 6.64 -12.50
C PRO A 402 -28.59 7.55 -11.31
N ASP A 403 -29.83 8.04 -11.23
CA ASP A 403 -30.30 8.94 -10.17
C ASP A 403 -30.46 8.23 -8.80
N ASP A 404 -30.58 6.91 -8.79
CA ASP A 404 -30.74 6.09 -7.59
C ASP A 404 -29.40 5.51 -7.09
N VAL A 405 -28.32 5.59 -7.87
CA VAL A 405 -26.98 5.11 -7.48
C VAL A 405 -26.49 5.75 -6.18
N PRO A 406 -26.63 7.08 -5.94
CA PRO A 406 -26.23 7.69 -4.68
C PRO A 406 -26.95 7.09 -3.45
N ALA A 407 -28.18 6.62 -3.61
CA ALA A 407 -28.91 5.98 -2.52
C ALA A 407 -28.34 4.59 -2.18
N VAL A 408 -27.86 3.84 -3.18
CA VAL A 408 -27.15 2.57 -2.95
C VAL A 408 -25.82 2.82 -2.24
N GLU A 409 -25.08 3.85 -2.66
CA GLU A 409 -23.81 4.24 -2.04
C GLU A 409 -24.01 4.67 -0.58
N ALA A 410 -25.00 5.52 -0.32
CA ALA A 410 -25.34 5.94 1.04
C ALA A 410 -25.74 4.76 1.93
N ALA A 411 -26.60 3.85 1.43
CA ALA A 411 -27.00 2.66 2.18
C ALA A 411 -25.80 1.77 2.56
N ALA A 412 -24.87 1.56 1.64
CA ALA A 412 -23.66 0.77 1.91
C ALA A 412 -22.73 1.46 2.92
N ASP A 413 -22.56 2.78 2.82
CA ASP A 413 -21.74 3.55 3.75
C ASP A 413 -22.36 3.60 5.16
N ASP A 414 -23.67 3.80 5.26
CA ASP A 414 -24.39 3.83 6.54
C ASP A 414 -24.29 2.48 7.27
N VAL A 415 -24.45 1.36 6.54
CA VAL A 415 -24.25 0.02 7.11
C VAL A 415 -22.79 -0.17 7.51
N ALA A 416 -21.82 0.22 6.68
CA ALA A 416 -20.40 0.10 7.04
C ALA A 416 -20.03 0.97 8.27
N ALA A 417 -20.65 2.13 8.45
CA ALA A 417 -20.38 3.04 9.56
C ALA A 417 -20.79 2.46 10.93
N VAL A 418 -21.87 1.67 10.98
CA VAL A 418 -22.30 0.99 12.21
C VAL A 418 -21.54 -0.32 12.49
N HIS A 419 -20.70 -0.77 11.55
CA HIS A 419 -19.88 -1.97 11.67
C HIS A 419 -18.39 -1.64 11.57
N PRO A 420 -17.71 -1.28 12.68
CA PRO A 420 -16.29 -0.89 12.68
C PRO A 420 -15.34 -1.95 12.11
N ALA A 421 -15.73 -3.23 12.18
CA ALA A 421 -14.97 -4.34 11.62
C ALA A 421 -15.14 -4.49 10.09
N LEU A 422 -15.89 -3.61 9.42
CA LEU A 422 -16.10 -3.61 7.98
C LEU A 422 -15.68 -2.27 7.34
N ARG A 423 -15.43 -2.33 6.04
CA ARG A 423 -15.20 -1.17 5.16
C ARG A 423 -15.92 -1.41 3.84
N ALA A 424 -16.46 -0.34 3.25
CA ALA A 424 -17.04 -0.39 1.92
C ALA A 424 -15.94 -0.16 0.86
N GLY A 425 -15.72 -1.14 -0.01
CA GLY A 425 -14.93 -1.02 -1.24
C GLY A 425 -15.83 -0.78 -2.44
N ARG A 426 -15.41 0.06 -3.38
CA ARG A 426 -16.19 0.38 -4.59
C ARG A 426 -15.51 -0.19 -5.82
N GLY A 427 -16.22 -1.02 -6.55
CA GLY A 427 -15.81 -1.59 -7.84
C GLY A 427 -16.69 -1.11 -8.99
N LYS A 428 -16.41 -1.61 -10.20
CA LYS A 428 -17.20 -1.28 -11.40
C LYS A 428 -18.64 -1.81 -11.28
N LYS A 429 -19.56 -0.95 -10.87
CA LYS A 429 -20.99 -1.27 -10.66
C LYS A 429 -21.26 -2.27 -9.52
N VAL A 430 -20.38 -2.31 -8.52
CA VAL A 430 -20.52 -3.11 -7.30
C VAL A 430 -19.94 -2.38 -6.09
N ILE A 431 -20.55 -2.48 -4.92
CA ILE A 431 -19.98 -2.05 -3.63
C ILE A 431 -19.81 -3.30 -2.77
N GLU A 432 -18.64 -3.54 -2.20
CA GLU A 432 -18.37 -4.69 -1.34
C GLU A 432 -18.07 -4.23 0.09
N LEU A 433 -18.87 -4.68 1.06
CA LEU A 433 -18.53 -4.58 2.48
C LEU A 433 -17.62 -5.75 2.82
N GLN A 434 -16.39 -5.44 3.23
CA GLN A 434 -15.32 -6.41 3.48
C GLN A 434 -14.66 -6.14 4.84
N PRO A 435 -13.97 -7.12 5.44
CA PRO A 435 -13.24 -6.99 6.69
C PRO A 435 -12.38 -5.73 6.71
N ARG A 436 -12.53 -4.89 7.75
CA ARG A 436 -11.57 -3.85 8.12
C ARG A 436 -10.52 -4.49 9.02
N ALA A 437 -9.63 -5.22 8.37
CA ALA A 437 -8.58 -5.97 9.03
C ALA A 437 -7.24 -5.65 8.36
N ASP A 438 -6.21 -5.62 9.20
CA ASP A 438 -4.81 -5.59 8.79
C ASP A 438 -4.47 -6.96 8.15
N TRP A 439 -4.98 -7.28 6.98
CA TRP A 439 -4.75 -8.57 6.34
C TRP A 439 -4.75 -8.44 4.82
N ASP A 440 -3.76 -9.07 4.21
CA ASP A 440 -3.48 -9.05 2.77
C ASP A 440 -2.85 -10.39 2.34
N LYS A 441 -2.61 -10.56 1.04
CA LYS A 441 -1.97 -11.77 0.49
C LYS A 441 -0.57 -12.00 1.09
N GLY A 442 0.19 -10.95 1.36
CA GLY A 442 1.51 -11.04 1.99
C GLY A 442 1.47 -11.57 3.42
N ARG A 443 0.48 -11.17 4.22
CA ARG A 443 0.21 -11.73 5.55
C ARG A 443 -0.24 -13.18 5.48
N ALA A 444 -1.05 -13.55 4.49
CA ALA A 444 -1.42 -14.94 4.28
C ALA A 444 -0.18 -15.81 3.99
N VAL A 445 0.73 -15.33 3.13
CA VAL A 445 2.03 -16.00 2.89
C VAL A 445 2.85 -16.12 4.18
N ALA A 446 3.05 -15.01 4.90
CA ALA A 446 3.82 -15.00 6.13
C ALA A 446 3.22 -15.92 7.21
N TRP A 447 1.89 -15.95 7.32
CA TRP A 447 1.17 -16.83 8.23
C TRP A 447 1.37 -18.30 7.86
N LEU A 448 1.26 -18.66 6.58
CA LEU A 448 1.46 -20.03 6.11
C LEU A 448 2.89 -20.50 6.37
N LEU A 449 3.89 -19.65 6.10
CA LEU A 449 5.30 -19.96 6.41
C LEU A 449 5.52 -20.16 7.92
N HIS A 450 4.90 -19.35 8.77
CA HIS A 450 5.14 -19.42 10.21
C HIS A 450 4.38 -20.55 10.92
N ASN A 451 3.16 -20.85 10.48
CA ASN A 451 2.23 -21.70 11.23
C ASN A 451 2.00 -23.08 10.59
N THR A 452 2.65 -23.38 9.47
CA THR A 452 2.47 -24.65 8.77
C THR A 452 3.81 -25.28 8.37
N PRO A 453 3.82 -26.58 8.02
CA PRO A 453 4.97 -27.23 7.39
C PRO A 453 5.55 -26.52 6.16
N MET A 454 4.84 -25.58 5.54
CA MET A 454 5.39 -24.80 4.41
C MET A 454 6.67 -24.04 4.76
N GLY A 455 6.86 -23.58 6.01
CA GLY A 455 8.11 -22.94 6.44
C GLY A 455 9.12 -23.89 7.06
N ALA A 456 8.82 -25.19 7.17
CA ALA A 456 9.71 -26.15 7.81
C ALA A 456 11.02 -26.26 7.03
N GLY A 457 12.15 -26.11 7.74
CA GLY A 457 13.48 -26.10 7.12
C GLY A 457 13.84 -24.79 6.40
N ALA A 458 13.07 -23.72 6.60
CA ALA A 458 13.29 -22.39 6.00
C ALA A 458 13.51 -22.44 4.47
N PRO A 459 12.55 -23.00 3.71
CA PRO A 459 12.64 -23.05 2.26
C PRO A 459 12.60 -21.63 1.68
N LEU A 460 13.02 -21.50 0.42
CA LEU A 460 12.86 -20.28 -0.35
C LEU A 460 11.39 -20.10 -0.76
N PRO A 461 10.65 -19.09 -0.26
CA PRO A 461 9.30 -18.81 -0.75
C PRO A 461 9.35 -18.25 -2.18
N VAL A 462 8.48 -18.78 -3.04
CA VAL A 462 8.30 -18.30 -4.41
C VAL A 462 6.83 -17.96 -4.61
N TYR A 463 6.51 -16.73 -4.99
CA TYR A 463 5.14 -16.26 -5.21
C TYR A 463 4.91 -15.96 -6.69
N LEU A 464 3.82 -16.46 -7.28
CA LEU A 464 3.38 -16.09 -8.63
C LEU A 464 2.02 -15.37 -8.54
N GLY A 465 1.88 -14.22 -9.18
CA GLY A 465 0.67 -13.40 -9.19
C GLY A 465 0.59 -12.45 -10.39
N ASP A 466 -0.57 -11.89 -10.71
CA ASP A 466 -0.80 -11.03 -11.88
C ASP A 466 -1.25 -9.60 -11.51
N ASP A 467 -1.86 -9.40 -10.34
CA ASP A 467 -2.61 -8.18 -10.02
C ASP A 467 -1.95 -7.28 -8.95
N LEU A 468 -2.61 -6.17 -8.62
CA LEU A 468 -2.15 -5.21 -7.61
C LEU A 468 -2.26 -5.74 -6.17
N THR A 469 -3.05 -6.77 -5.92
CA THR A 469 -3.14 -7.41 -4.59
C THR A 469 -1.95 -8.33 -4.34
N ASP A 470 -1.33 -8.85 -5.41
CA ASP A 470 -0.12 -9.67 -5.35
C ASP A 470 1.14 -8.88 -4.97
N GLU A 471 1.11 -7.55 -5.14
CA GLU A 471 2.19 -6.67 -4.68
C GLU A 471 2.44 -6.77 -3.18
N ASP A 472 1.40 -7.03 -2.37
CA ASP A 472 1.55 -7.28 -0.94
C ASP A 472 2.32 -8.60 -0.67
N ALA A 473 2.14 -9.61 -1.52
CA ALA A 473 2.90 -10.85 -1.45
C ALA A 473 4.34 -10.68 -1.92
N PHE A 474 4.57 -9.94 -3.02
CA PHE A 474 5.92 -9.59 -3.47
C PHE A 474 6.67 -8.79 -2.41
N ALA A 475 6.02 -7.80 -1.78
CA ALA A 475 6.58 -7.04 -0.67
C ALA A 475 6.98 -7.94 0.52
N ALA A 476 6.14 -8.90 0.88
CA ALA A 476 6.42 -9.85 1.97
C ALA A 476 7.59 -10.79 1.66
N LEU A 477 7.85 -11.09 0.38
CA LEU A 477 8.95 -11.92 -0.07
C LEU A 477 10.26 -11.16 -0.24
N SER A 478 10.24 -9.82 -0.26
CA SER A 478 11.45 -9.04 -0.50
C SER A 478 12.59 -9.40 0.46
N GLY A 479 13.73 -9.78 -0.09
CA GLY A 479 14.94 -10.14 0.65
C GLY A 479 14.94 -11.56 1.23
N ILE A 480 13.84 -12.31 1.15
CA ILE A 480 13.74 -13.69 1.64
C ILE A 480 13.29 -14.70 0.57
N GLY A 481 12.66 -14.22 -0.50
CA GLY A 481 11.92 -14.99 -1.50
C GLY A 481 12.16 -14.54 -2.93
N LEU A 482 11.34 -15.08 -3.84
CA LEU A 482 11.26 -14.67 -5.25
C LEU A 482 9.82 -14.34 -5.63
N GLY A 483 9.59 -13.14 -6.17
CA GLY A 483 8.32 -12.76 -6.80
C GLY A 483 8.36 -12.96 -8.32
N VAL A 484 7.29 -13.54 -8.88
CA VAL A 484 7.12 -13.69 -10.32
C VAL A 484 5.77 -13.09 -10.72
N ALA A 485 5.79 -12.02 -11.51
CA ALA A 485 4.58 -11.39 -12.01
C ALA A 485 4.15 -11.99 -13.35
N VAL A 486 2.85 -12.25 -13.51
CA VAL A 486 2.24 -12.55 -14.80
C VAL A 486 1.90 -11.23 -15.48
N GLN A 487 2.41 -11.05 -16.69
CA GLN A 487 2.22 -9.82 -17.45
C GLN A 487 0.78 -9.76 -17.94
N GLY A 488 0.12 -8.64 -17.63
CA GLY A 488 -1.18 -8.27 -18.19
C GLY A 488 -1.03 -7.47 -19.49
N ALA A 489 -2.16 -6.96 -19.99
CA ALA A 489 -2.17 -6.08 -21.15
C ALA A 489 -1.55 -4.69 -20.87
N GLU A 490 -1.50 -4.28 -19.60
CA GLU A 490 -1.01 -2.98 -19.16
C GLU A 490 0.37 -3.14 -18.49
N ASP A 491 1.32 -2.30 -18.87
CA ASP A 491 2.58 -2.18 -18.12
C ASP A 491 2.32 -1.40 -16.83
N ARG A 492 2.81 -1.92 -15.71
CA ARG A 492 2.71 -1.28 -14.40
C ARG A 492 3.98 -1.48 -13.59
N VAL A 493 4.22 -0.58 -12.65
CA VAL A 493 5.27 -0.74 -11.64
C VAL A 493 4.95 -1.95 -10.75
N THR A 494 5.98 -2.66 -10.32
CA THR A 494 5.84 -3.90 -9.53
C THR A 494 7.07 -4.14 -8.65
N LEU A 495 6.86 -4.85 -7.54
CA LEU A 495 7.90 -5.37 -6.65
C LEU A 495 8.39 -6.77 -7.04
N ALA A 496 7.77 -7.44 -8.01
CA ALA A 496 8.19 -8.77 -8.47
C ALA A 496 9.64 -8.76 -9.00
N ASP A 497 10.33 -9.90 -8.92
CA ASP A 497 11.71 -10.04 -9.40
C ASP A 497 11.78 -10.47 -10.87
N PHE A 498 10.80 -11.26 -11.32
CA PHE A 498 10.75 -11.81 -12.67
C PHE A 498 9.36 -11.66 -13.29
N GLY A 499 9.31 -11.64 -14.63
CA GLY A 499 8.06 -11.62 -15.40
C GLY A 499 7.83 -12.91 -16.18
N VAL A 500 6.57 -13.28 -16.35
CA VAL A 500 6.11 -14.27 -17.35
C VAL A 500 5.01 -13.67 -18.21
N PRO A 501 4.94 -13.96 -19.53
CA PRO A 501 4.01 -13.29 -20.43
C PRO A 501 2.54 -13.70 -20.26
N ASP A 502 2.27 -14.90 -19.73
CA ASP A 502 0.93 -15.48 -19.67
C ASP A 502 0.87 -16.69 -18.71
N THR A 503 -0.33 -17.26 -18.58
CA THR A 503 -0.61 -18.45 -17.75
C THR A 503 0.05 -19.73 -18.27
N ASP A 504 0.42 -19.82 -19.55
CA ASP A 504 1.13 -20.98 -20.11
C ASP A 504 2.60 -20.96 -19.68
N ALA A 505 3.21 -19.78 -19.63
CA ALA A 505 4.54 -19.59 -19.08
C ALA A 505 4.57 -19.80 -17.55
N VAL A 506 3.48 -19.50 -16.83
CA VAL A 506 3.32 -19.91 -15.42
C VAL A 506 3.47 -21.43 -15.28
N ARG A 507 2.76 -22.22 -16.09
CA ARG A 507 2.88 -23.68 -16.10
C ARG A 507 4.33 -24.14 -16.34
N GLU A 508 5.06 -23.48 -17.23
CA GLU A 508 6.48 -23.79 -17.49
C GLU A 508 7.37 -23.49 -16.26
N VAL A 509 7.08 -22.41 -15.52
CA VAL A 509 7.74 -22.10 -14.25
C VAL A 509 7.45 -23.17 -13.20
N LEU A 510 6.19 -23.64 -13.06
CA LEU A 510 5.85 -24.74 -12.15
C LEU A 510 6.67 -26.01 -12.47
N ALA A 511 6.78 -26.35 -13.75
CA ALA A 511 7.58 -27.49 -14.20
C ALA A 511 9.08 -27.30 -13.95
N ALA A 512 9.58 -26.06 -14.02
CA ALA A 512 10.98 -25.74 -13.73
C ALA A 512 11.30 -25.82 -12.23
N LEU A 513 10.36 -25.41 -11.37
CA LEU A 513 10.44 -25.48 -9.91
C LEU A 513 10.32 -26.91 -9.38
N THR A 514 9.69 -27.81 -10.14
CA THR A 514 9.53 -29.22 -9.74
C THR A 514 10.90 -29.90 -9.64
N PRO A 515 11.30 -30.43 -8.47
CA PRO A 515 12.54 -31.17 -8.32
C PRO A 515 12.60 -32.37 -9.27
N ARG A 516 13.78 -32.64 -9.83
CA ARG A 516 14.05 -33.83 -10.65
C ARG A 516 14.92 -34.80 -9.84
N ASP A 517 14.62 -36.08 -9.95
CA ASP A 517 15.36 -37.16 -9.32
C ASP A 517 16.77 -37.32 -9.91
#